data_AF-A0A3E2YSE0-F1
#
_entry.id   AF-A0A3E2YSE0-F1
#
_cell.length_a   1.000
_cell.length_b   1.000
_cell.length_c   1.000
_cell.angle_alpha   90.00
_cell.angle_beta   90.00
_cell.angle_gamma   90.00
#
_symmetry.space_group_name_H-M   'P 1'
#
loop_
_entity.id
_entity.type
_entity.pdbx_description
1 polymer ?
#
loop_
_entity_poly.entity_id
_entity_poly.type
_entity_poly.pdbx_seq_one_letter_code
_entity_poly.pdbx_strand_id
1 'polypeptide(L)'
;MTGRTTVDVLSLEDFHKRLAGRLTEAEAVLKKLNTEMQCRPPELGTFADATSNARRYSDLHLSYAQQVERLRDAVRAAQSATGTILTNYKTTEARNAANSADIAAALGGVDDALGRQEDPRV
;
A
#
# COMPACT_ATOMS: atom_id res chain seq x y z
N MET A 1 4.42 8.55 26.76
CA MET A 1 3.58 8.76 25.56
C MET A 1 4.20 8.04 24.37
N THR A 2 3.89 6.76 24.13
CA THR A 2 4.52 5.93 23.07
C THR A 2 3.52 5.18 22.18
N GLY A 3 2.22 5.47 22.30
CA GLY A 3 1.16 4.75 21.57
C GLY A 3 0.82 5.28 20.17
N ARG A 4 1.53 6.30 19.64
CA ARG A 4 1.20 6.94 18.35
C ARG A 4 2.10 6.53 17.19
N THR A 5 3.32 6.08 17.44
CA THR A 5 4.26 5.64 16.40
C THR A 5 4.00 4.20 15.94
N THR A 6 3.28 3.42 16.76
CA THR A 6 2.76 2.09 16.45
C THR A 6 1.37 2.19 15.82
N VAL A 7 1.19 2.97 14.76
CA VAL A 7 0.24 2.50 13.74
C VAL A 7 0.92 1.24 13.22
N ASP A 8 0.49 0.11 13.76
CA ASP A 8 1.24 -1.14 13.80
C ASP A 8 1.78 -1.46 12.40
N VAL A 9 3.10 -1.56 12.26
CA VAL A 9 3.74 -1.87 10.97
C VAL A 9 3.14 -3.16 10.40
N LEU A 10 2.77 -4.12 11.26
CA LEU A 10 2.00 -5.30 10.85
C LEU A 10 0.65 -4.94 10.24
N SER A 11 -0.11 -4.01 10.83
CA SER A 11 -1.40 -3.56 10.29
C SER A 11 -1.24 -2.88 8.92
N LEU A 12 -0.13 -2.15 8.71
CA LEU A 12 0.16 -1.47 7.45
C LEU A 12 0.67 -2.45 6.38
N GLU A 13 1.46 -3.46 6.75
CA GLU A 13 1.85 -4.57 5.87
C GLU A 13 0.65 -5.41 5.46
N ASP A 14 -0.27 -5.70 6.38
CA ASP A 14 -1.49 -6.45 6.08
C ASP A 14 -2.46 -5.65 5.22
N PHE A 15 -2.57 -4.34 5.45
CA PHE A 15 -3.29 -3.44 4.54
C PHE A 15 -2.67 -3.43 3.14
N HIS A 16 -1.33 -3.37 3.03
CA HIS A 16 -0.62 -3.45 1.76
C HIS A 16 -0.89 -4.76 1.01
N LYS A 17 -0.87 -5.91 1.71
CA LYS A 17 -1.21 -7.22 1.14
C LYS A 17 -2.66 -7.27 0.64
N ARG A 18 -3.60 -6.72 1.42
CA ARG A 18 -5.01 -6.63 1.02
C ARG A 18 -5.20 -5.78 -0.23
N LEU A 19 -4.46 -4.67 -0.38
CA LEU A 19 -4.48 -3.85 -1.59
C LEU A 19 -4.00 -4.64 -2.82
N ALA A 20 -2.99 -5.50 -2.70
CA ALA A 20 -2.54 -6.35 -3.80
C ALA A 20 -3.63 -7.35 -4.26
N GLY A 21 -4.36 -7.93 -3.30
CA GLY A 21 -5.53 -8.78 -3.61
C GLY A 21 -6.62 -8.01 -4.37
N ARG A 22 -6.99 -6.82 -3.88
CA ARG A 22 -7.97 -5.95 -4.54
C ARG A 22 -7.53 -5.46 -5.92
N LEU A 23 -6.24 -5.22 -6.11
CA LEU A 23 -5.69 -4.87 -7.42
C LEU A 23 -5.88 -6.02 -8.42
N THR A 24 -5.57 -7.24 -7.99
CA THR A 24 -5.73 -8.45 -8.82
C THR A 24 -7.19 -8.66 -9.23
N GLU A 25 -8.12 -8.46 -8.29
CA GLU A 25 -9.57 -8.53 -8.57
C GLU A 25 -10.00 -7.46 -9.60
N ALA A 26 -9.55 -6.20 -9.43
CA ALA A 26 -9.88 -5.12 -10.36
C ALA A 26 -9.32 -5.40 -11.77
N GLU A 27 -8.09 -5.91 -11.86
CA GLU A 27 -7.47 -6.29 -13.14
C GLU A 27 -8.19 -7.47 -13.80
N ALA A 28 -8.66 -8.45 -13.02
CA ALA A 28 -9.45 -9.57 -13.54
C ALA A 28 -10.80 -9.10 -14.09
N VAL A 29 -11.50 -8.21 -13.38
CA VAL A 29 -12.76 -7.62 -13.86
C VAL A 29 -12.54 -6.79 -15.12
N LEU A 30 -11.49 -5.95 -15.15
CA LEU A 30 -11.15 -5.16 -16.33
C LEU A 30 -10.83 -6.06 -17.53
N LYS A 31 -10.05 -7.13 -17.32
CA LYS A 31 -9.75 -8.12 -18.34
C LYS A 31 -11.05 -8.72 -18.87
N LYS A 32 -11.95 -9.18 -17.99
CA LYS A 32 -13.25 -9.74 -18.39
C LYS A 32 -14.08 -8.76 -19.23
N LEU A 33 -14.21 -7.51 -18.79
CA LEU A 33 -14.90 -6.46 -19.55
C LEU A 33 -14.28 -6.24 -20.93
N ASN A 34 -12.94 -6.27 -21.02
CA ASN A 34 -12.20 -5.99 -22.25
C ASN A 34 -11.95 -7.21 -23.15
N THR A 35 -12.11 -8.45 -22.69
CA THR A 35 -11.85 -9.66 -23.48
C THR A 35 -13.11 -10.48 -23.75
N GLU A 36 -14.00 -10.62 -22.78
CA GLU A 36 -15.21 -11.45 -22.91
C GLU A 36 -16.41 -10.63 -23.41
N MET A 37 -16.46 -9.35 -23.06
CA MET A 37 -17.55 -8.44 -23.44
C MET A 37 -17.13 -7.43 -24.50
N GLN A 38 -16.05 -7.74 -25.26
CA GLN A 38 -15.38 -6.89 -26.26
C GLN A 38 -16.32 -6.13 -27.19
N CYS A 39 -16.82 -4.96 -26.76
CA CYS A 39 -17.50 -3.93 -27.55
C CYS A 39 -18.39 -4.46 -28.69
N ARG A 40 -18.98 -5.64 -28.52
CA ARG A 40 -19.87 -6.29 -29.47
C ARG A 40 -21.23 -6.02 -28.90
N PRO A 41 -21.90 -4.93 -29.33
CA PRO A 41 -23.28 -4.75 -28.96
C PRO A 41 -24.03 -6.05 -29.29
N PRO A 42 -24.91 -6.51 -28.40
CA PRO A 42 -25.69 -7.71 -28.65
C PRO A 42 -26.44 -7.54 -29.99
N GLU A 43 -26.39 -8.56 -30.83
CA GLU A 43 -27.14 -8.57 -32.10
C GLU A 43 -28.62 -8.78 -31.81
N LEU A 44 -29.29 -7.69 -31.43
CA LEU A 44 -30.71 -7.67 -31.08
C LEU A 44 -31.63 -7.49 -32.31
N GLY A 45 -31.06 -7.49 -33.53
CA GLY A 45 -31.74 -7.19 -34.79
C GLY A 45 -31.67 -5.71 -35.18
N THR A 46 -32.42 -5.34 -36.23
CA THR A 46 -32.37 -3.99 -36.86
C THR A 46 -33.53 -3.08 -36.49
N PHE A 47 -34.45 -3.56 -35.66
CA PHE A 47 -35.55 -2.74 -35.16
C PHE A 47 -35.01 -1.55 -34.34
N ALA A 48 -35.81 -0.48 -34.25
CA ALA A 48 -35.39 0.76 -33.60
C ALA A 48 -35.09 0.57 -32.09
N ASP A 49 -35.87 -0.28 -31.42
CA ASP A 49 -35.69 -0.68 -30.03
C ASP A 49 -34.43 -1.54 -29.84
N ALA A 50 -34.18 -2.48 -30.74
CA ALA A 50 -32.96 -3.29 -30.77
C ALA A 50 -31.71 -2.41 -30.89
N THR A 51 -31.73 -1.46 -31.82
CA THR A 51 -30.63 -0.49 -32.03
C THR A 51 -30.44 0.41 -30.81
N SER A 52 -31.53 0.87 -30.20
CA SER A 52 -31.46 1.69 -28.97
C SER A 52 -30.89 0.91 -27.78
N ASN A 53 -31.25 -0.36 -27.63
CA ASN A 53 -30.76 -1.21 -26.54
C ASN A 53 -29.29 -1.61 -26.74
N ALA A 54 -28.88 -1.90 -27.97
CA ALA A 54 -27.48 -2.14 -28.33
C ALA A 54 -26.57 -0.93 -27.98
N ARG A 55 -27.04 0.30 -28.24
CA ARG A 55 -26.32 1.53 -27.85
C ARG A 55 -26.24 1.68 -26.33
N ARG A 56 -27.36 1.55 -25.61
CA ARG A 56 -27.38 1.61 -24.13
C ARG A 56 -26.45 0.59 -23.49
N TYR A 57 -26.38 -0.62 -24.04
CA TYR A 57 -25.45 -1.64 -23.59
C TYR A 57 -23.99 -1.19 -23.74
N SER A 58 -23.65 -0.61 -24.89
CA SER A 58 -22.30 -0.10 -25.17
C SER A 58 -21.92 1.04 -24.22
N ASP A 59 -22.85 1.97 -23.96
CA ASP A 59 -22.64 3.08 -23.02
C ASP A 59 -22.42 2.58 -21.59
N LEU A 60 -23.23 1.60 -21.16
CA LEU A 60 -23.08 0.97 -19.84
C LEU A 60 -21.74 0.23 -19.72
N HIS A 61 -21.36 -0.53 -20.74
CA HIS A 61 -20.07 -1.23 -20.78
C HIS A 61 -18.91 -0.26 -20.62
N LEU A 62 -18.90 0.83 -21.40
CA LEU A 62 -17.87 1.86 -21.33
C LEU A 62 -17.82 2.52 -19.94
N SER A 63 -18.98 2.85 -19.37
CA SER A 63 -19.07 3.43 -18.03
C SER A 63 -18.47 2.51 -16.96
N TYR A 64 -18.78 1.22 -17.00
CA TYR A 64 -18.22 0.26 -16.04
C TYR A 64 -16.72 0.05 -16.25
N ALA A 65 -16.24 -0.04 -17.49
CA ALA A 65 -14.82 -0.14 -17.78
C ALA A 65 -14.04 1.05 -17.18
N GLN A 66 -14.50 2.28 -17.43
CA GLN A 66 -13.89 3.49 -16.86
C GLN A 66 -13.92 3.50 -15.33
N GLN A 67 -15.00 3.03 -14.71
CA GLN A 67 -15.10 2.97 -13.25
C GLN A 67 -14.08 1.98 -12.65
N VAL A 68 -13.91 0.81 -13.27
CA VAL A 68 -12.94 -0.20 -12.84
C VAL A 68 -11.50 0.28 -13.07
N GLU A 69 -11.23 1.01 -14.16
CA GLU A 69 -9.91 1.63 -14.39
C GLU A 69 -9.57 2.65 -13.30
N ARG A 70 -10.50 3.55 -12.96
CA ARG A 70 -10.30 4.50 -11.85
C ARG A 70 -10.05 3.80 -10.53
N LEU A 71 -10.75 2.70 -10.25
CA LEU A 71 -10.53 1.89 -9.06
C LEU A 71 -9.12 1.27 -9.05
N ARG A 72 -8.70 0.66 -10.15
CA ARG A 72 -7.35 0.09 -10.30
C ARG A 72 -6.27 1.14 -10.02
N ASP A 73 -6.42 2.33 -10.60
CA ASP A 73 -5.43 3.40 -10.47
C ASP A 73 -5.38 3.93 -9.03
N ALA A 74 -6.53 4.07 -8.36
CA ALA A 74 -6.60 4.44 -6.95
C ALA A 74 -5.94 3.39 -6.02
N VAL A 75 -6.17 2.10 -6.28
CA VAL A 75 -5.54 1.00 -5.51
C VAL A 75 -4.03 0.99 -5.73
N ARG A 76 -3.55 1.21 -6.96
CA ARG A 76 -2.10 1.33 -7.25
C ARG A 76 -1.46 2.51 -6.53
N ALA A 77 -2.13 3.67 -6.53
CA ALA A 77 -1.66 4.84 -5.81
C ALA A 77 -1.57 4.58 -4.30
N ALA A 78 -2.61 3.97 -3.72
CA ALA A 78 -2.63 3.58 -2.31
C ALA A 78 -1.52 2.57 -1.98
N GLN A 79 -1.27 1.59 -2.84
CA GLN A 79 -0.22 0.59 -2.67
C GLN A 79 1.18 1.25 -2.68
N SER A 80 1.42 2.16 -3.62
CA SER A 80 2.67 2.91 -3.72
C SER A 80 2.92 3.80 -2.50
N ALA A 81 1.90 4.54 -2.05
CA ALA A 81 1.98 5.36 -0.84
C ALA A 81 2.27 4.51 0.41
N THR A 82 1.56 3.39 0.56
CA THR A 82 1.75 2.46 1.69
C THR A 82 3.15 1.83 1.67
N GLY A 83 3.67 1.46 0.49
CA GLY A 83 5.04 0.93 0.33
C GLY A 83 6.13 1.96 0.66
N THR A 84 5.90 3.23 0.31
CA THR A 84 6.79 4.34 0.67
C THR A 84 6.82 4.54 2.19
N ILE A 85 5.65 4.53 2.83
CA ILE A 85 5.53 4.62 4.29
C ILE A 85 6.28 3.46 4.96
N LEU A 86 6.03 2.21 4.53
CA LEU A 86 6.74 1.02 5.04
C LEU A 86 8.26 1.14 4.95
N THR A 87 8.77 1.63 3.81
CA THR A 87 10.21 1.84 3.61
C THR A 87 10.76 2.90 4.57
N ASN A 88 10.05 4.01 4.75
CA ASN A 88 10.46 5.08 5.67
C ASN A 88 10.45 4.61 7.14
N TYR A 89 9.46 3.80 7.53
CA TYR A 89 9.42 3.21 8.87
C TYR A 89 10.58 2.22 9.08
N LYS A 90 10.80 1.27 8.16
CA LYS A 90 11.93 0.32 8.25
C LYS A 90 13.29 1.02 8.34
N THR A 91 13.50 2.08 7.56
CA THR A 91 14.75 2.85 7.59
C THR A 91 14.88 3.70 8.86
N THR A 92 13.79 4.26 9.38
CA THR A 92 13.80 5.01 10.64
C THR A 92 14.06 4.10 11.84
N GLU A 93 13.41 2.92 11.90
CA GLU A 93 13.66 1.93 12.94
C GLU A 93 15.07 1.34 12.84
N ALA A 94 15.55 1.00 11.64
CA ALA A 94 16.92 0.56 11.44
C ALA A 94 17.95 1.63 11.85
N ARG A 95 17.66 2.91 11.58
CA ARG A 95 18.50 4.03 12.00
C ARG A 95 18.46 4.25 13.51
N ASN A 96 17.30 4.12 14.13
CA ASN A 96 17.17 4.21 15.59
C ASN A 96 17.88 3.03 16.28
N ALA A 97 17.78 1.81 15.73
CA ALA A 97 18.47 0.62 16.22
C ALA A 97 20.00 0.76 16.11
N ALA A 98 20.50 1.27 14.99
CA ALA A 98 21.92 1.58 14.80
C ALA A 98 22.40 2.66 15.79
N ASN A 99 21.62 3.73 15.97
CA ASN A 99 21.97 4.83 16.87
C ASN A 99 21.88 4.43 18.36
N SER A 100 21.03 3.47 18.74
CA SER A 100 20.99 2.95 20.11
C SER A 100 22.20 2.09 20.47
N ALA A 101 22.80 1.39 19.50
CA ALA A 101 24.05 0.66 19.72
C ALA A 101 25.23 1.63 19.93
N ASP A 102 25.27 2.72 19.16
CA ASP A 102 26.27 3.79 19.30
C ASP A 102 26.08 4.60 20.60
N ILE A 103 24.84 4.84 21.04
CA ILE A 103 24.54 5.49 22.32
C ILE A 103 24.90 4.58 23.50
N ALA A 104 24.67 3.26 23.42
CA ALA A 104 25.10 2.31 24.45
C ALA A 104 26.64 2.19 24.52
N ALA A 105 27.32 2.22 23.37
CA ALA A 105 28.78 2.25 23.31
C ALA A 105 29.35 3.58 23.85
N ALA A 106 28.68 4.71 23.62
CA ALA A 106 29.07 6.02 24.15
C ALA A 106 28.79 6.17 25.65
N LEU A 107 27.74 5.52 26.18
CA LEU A 107 27.40 5.56 27.62
C LEU A 107 28.16 4.52 28.45
N GLY A 108 28.62 3.41 27.86
CA GLY A 108 29.47 2.42 28.54
C GLY A 108 30.86 2.96 28.94
N GLY A 109 31.35 4.02 28.30
CA GLY A 109 32.60 4.69 28.66
C GLY A 109 32.48 5.73 29.78
N VAL A 110 31.26 6.08 30.20
CA VAL A 110 31.03 7.08 31.26
C VAL A 110 31.20 6.46 32.65
N ASP A 111 30.86 5.18 32.83
CA ASP A 111 31.11 4.45 34.08
C ASP A 111 32.61 4.21 34.32
N ASP A 112 33.41 3.95 33.27
CA ASP A 112 34.87 3.84 33.37
C ASP A 112 35.54 5.19 33.71
N ALA A 113 34.94 6.32 33.30
CA ALA A 113 35.42 7.66 33.64
C ALA A 113 35.03 8.11 35.07
N LEU A 114 34.06 7.43 35.70
CA LEU A 114 33.56 7.75 37.05
C LEU A 114 33.96 6.71 38.12
N GLY A 115 34.62 5.62 37.74
CA GLY A 115 34.99 4.51 38.63
C GLY A 115 36.49 4.23 38.67
N ARG A 116 37.27 5.06 39.39
CA ARG A 116 38.36 4.67 40.31
C ARG A 116 39.22 5.89 40.69
N GLN A 117 38.90 6.51 41.82
CA GLN A 117 39.92 7.05 42.71
C GLN A 117 39.74 6.35 44.06
N GLU A 118 40.27 5.12 44.14
CA GLU A 118 40.59 4.51 45.42
C GLU A 118 41.69 5.39 46.03
N ASP A 119 41.29 6.24 46.98
CA ASP A 119 42.21 7.05 47.76
C ASP A 119 43.00 6.11 48.69
N PRO A 120 44.33 5.99 48.56
CA PRO A 120 45.13 5.27 49.51
C PRO A 120 45.89 6.30 50.36
N ARG A 121 45.51 6.42 51.64
CA ARG A 121 46.41 6.22 52.81
C ARG A 121 46.13 7.13 54.02
N VAL A 122 46.35 6.47 55.17
CA VAL A 122 46.67 6.91 56.56
C VAL A 122 45.58 7.61 57.35
#